data_AF-A0A3P6QP50-F1
#
_entry.id   AF-A0A3P6QP50-F1
#
_cell.length_a   1.000
_cell.length_b   1.000
_cell.length_c   1.000
_cell.angle_alpha   90.00
_cell.angle_beta   90.00
_cell.angle_gamma   90.00
#
_symmetry.space_group_name_H-M   'P 1'
#
loop_
_entity.id
_entity.type
_entity.pdbx_description
1 polymer ?
#
loop_
_entity_poly.entity_id
_entity_poly.type
_entity_poly.pdbx_seq_one_letter_code
_entity_poly.pdbx_strand_id
1 'polypeptide(L)'
;MQDIVEWLVDIIKIHEPQLRIEVRHHNLKDCYALYLTATYKSLLKGAELCHIKKNVKSHFGGGLREFCFEEAQCFAGIDGRNTFLTDMERAFIERHMKTMYLF
;
A
#
# COMPACT_ATOMS: atom_id res chain seq x y z
N MET A 1 -1.36 12.00 26.09
CA MET A 1 -1.68 11.07 24.98
C MET A 1 -1.32 11.65 23.62
N GLN A 2 -1.61 12.94 23.38
CA GLN A 2 -1.27 13.60 22.12
C GLN A 2 0.21 13.47 21.74
N ASP A 3 1.15 13.72 22.67
CA ASP A 3 2.59 13.59 22.41
C ASP A 3 3.02 12.18 21.96
N ILE A 4 2.33 11.14 22.49
CA ILE A 4 2.58 9.74 22.10
C ILE A 4 2.07 9.48 20.68
N VAL A 5 0.93 10.06 20.33
CA VAL A 5 0.35 9.94 18.98
C VAL A 5 1.22 10.66 17.96
N GLU A 6 1.71 11.85 18.28
CA GLU A 6 2.62 12.61 17.43
C GLU A 6 3.94 11.86 17.23
N TRP A 7 4.53 11.34 18.31
CA TRP A 7 5.73 10.48 18.23
C TRP A 7 5.50 9.26 17.34
N LEU A 8 4.37 8.55 17.50
CA LEU A 8 4.06 7.38 16.68
C LEU A 8 3.91 7.75 15.19
N VAL A 9 3.25 8.87 14.90
CA VAL A 9 3.12 9.38 13.53
C VAL A 9 4.49 9.68 12.92
N ASP A 10 5.40 10.28 13.68
CA ASP A 10 6.75 10.59 13.21
C ASP A 10 7.56 9.33 12.95
N ILE A 11 7.49 8.33 13.84
CA ILE A 11 8.11 7.02 13.62
C ILE A 11 7.58 6.37 12.34
N ILE A 12 6.27 6.36 12.11
CA ILE A 12 5.69 5.76 10.90
C ILE A 12 6.14 6.53 9.65
N LYS A 13 6.19 7.87 9.68
CA LYS A 13 6.65 8.69 8.55
C LYS A 13 8.13 8.49 8.23
N ILE A 14 8.97 8.24 9.24
CA ILE A 14 10.40 7.97 9.05
C ILE A 14 10.60 6.64 8.30
N HIS A 15 9.88 5.60 8.70
CA HIS A 15 10.04 4.27 8.12
C HIS A 15 9.28 4.13 6.79
N GLU A 16 8.10 4.73 6.68
CA GLU A 16 7.22 4.64 5.52
C GLU A 16 6.71 6.01 5.08
N PRO A 17 7.57 6.86 4.49
CA PRO A 17 7.23 8.23 4.09
C PRO A 17 6.16 8.30 3.00
N GLN A 18 5.84 7.19 2.33
CA GLN A 18 4.81 7.11 1.29
C GLN A 18 3.43 6.74 1.84
N LEU A 19 3.29 6.47 3.14
CA LEU A 19 2.01 6.20 3.79
C LEU A 19 1.34 7.52 4.18
N ARG A 20 0.08 7.71 3.77
CA ARG A 20 -0.71 8.86 4.21
C ARG A 20 -1.33 8.53 5.57
N ILE A 21 -1.13 9.43 6.53
CA ILE A 21 -1.66 9.29 7.89
C ILE A 21 -2.60 10.45 8.17
N GLU A 22 -3.82 10.14 8.59
CA GLU A 22 -4.78 11.11 9.11
C GLU A 22 -5.09 10.75 10.57
N VAL A 23 -4.85 11.69 11.48
CA VAL A 23 -5.13 11.52 12.91
C VAL A 23 -6.46 12.20 13.22
N ARG A 24 -7.38 11.49 13.88
CA ARG A 24 -8.62 12.07 14.40
C ARG A 24 -8.72 11.85 15.90
N HIS A 25 -8.97 12.93 16.63
CA HIS A 25 -9.32 12.87 18.05
C HIS A 25 -10.84 12.76 18.21
N HIS A 26 -11.28 11.77 18.97
CA HIS A 26 -12.67 11.53 19.29
C HIS A 26 -12.97 12.00 20.72
N ASN A 27 -13.41 13.25 20.85
CA ASN A 27 -13.65 13.92 22.14
C ASN A 27 -14.57 13.14 23.09
N LEU A 28 -15.58 12.44 22.57
CA LEU A 28 -16.55 11.69 23.38
C LEU A 28 -15.94 10.53 24.17
N LYS A 29 -14.86 9.92 23.64
CA LYS A 29 -14.18 8.75 24.25
C LYS A 29 -12.73 9.05 24.62
N ASP A 30 -12.32 10.31 24.48
CA ASP A 30 -10.95 10.78 24.58
C ASP A 30 -9.93 9.81 23.95
N CYS A 31 -10.17 9.42 22.69
CA CYS A 31 -9.31 8.48 21.98
C CYS A 31 -8.86 9.03 20.63
N TYR A 32 -7.73 8.54 20.14
CA TYR A 32 -7.16 8.92 18.85
C TYR A 32 -7.29 7.76 17.86
N ALA A 33 -7.81 8.05 16.68
CA ALA A 33 -7.85 7.12 15.55
C ALA A 33 -6.83 7.55 14.50
N LEU A 34 -5.97 6.62 14.07
CA LEU A 34 -5.03 6.84 12.97
C LEU A 34 -5.57 6.12 11.74
N TYR A 35 -5.92 6.88 10.70
CA TYR A 35 -6.27 6.36 9.40
C TYR A 35 -5.02 6.31 8.53
N LEU A 36 -4.62 5.09 8.18
CA LEU A 36 -3.46 4.83 7.33
C LEU A 36 -3.95 4.48 5.93
N THR A 37 -3.41 5.16 4.91
CA THR A 37 -3.73 4.88 3.51
C THR A 37 -2.45 4.75 2.69
N ALA A 38 -2.32 3.65 1.96
CA ALA A 38 -1.21 3.43 1.03
C ALA A 38 -1.44 4.20 -0.27
N THR A 39 -0.40 4.87 -0.78
CA THR A 39 -0.45 5.43 -2.14
C THR A 39 -0.49 4.30 -3.17
N TYR A 40 -0.92 4.59 -4.40
CA TYR A 40 -0.86 3.60 -5.48
C TYR A 40 0.55 3.04 -5.69
N LYS A 41 1.59 3.90 -5.57
CA LYS A 41 2.99 3.48 -5.64
C LYS A 41 3.36 2.51 -4.53
N SER A 42 2.94 2.78 -3.30
CA SER A 42 3.13 1.87 -2.16
C SER A 42 2.42 0.52 -2.38
N LEU A 43 1.20 0.54 -2.91
CA LEU A 43 0.47 -0.68 -3.24
C LEU A 43 1.17 -1.52 -4.31
N LEU A 44 1.76 -0.89 -5.33
CA LEU A 44 2.52 -1.61 -6.36
C LEU A 44 3.78 -2.28 -5.78
N LYS A 45 4.53 -1.58 -4.91
CA LYS A 45 5.65 -2.20 -4.19
C LYS A 45 5.19 -3.37 -3.31
N GLY A 46 4.07 -3.20 -2.61
CA GLY A 46 3.47 -4.28 -1.84
C GLY A 46 3.02 -5.46 -2.70
N ALA A 47 2.55 -5.22 -3.93
CA ALA A 47 2.19 -6.26 -4.87
C ALA A 47 3.39 -7.13 -5.31
N GLU A 48 4.56 -6.51 -5.48
CA GLU A 48 5.83 -7.19 -5.74
C GLU A 48 6.26 -8.05 -4.54
N LEU A 49 6.25 -7.48 -3.33
CA LEU A 49 6.54 -8.22 -2.08
C LEU A 49 5.59 -9.41 -1.85
N CYS A 50 4.35 -9.28 -2.30
CA CYS A 50 3.31 -10.30 -2.20
C CYS A 50 3.32 -11.31 -3.36
N HIS A 51 4.27 -11.21 -4.30
CA HIS A 51 4.36 -12.08 -5.49
C HIS A 51 3.05 -12.13 -6.30
N ILE A 52 2.32 -11.01 -6.39
CA ILE A 52 1.05 -10.95 -7.11
C ILE A 52 1.30 -11.14 -8.60
N LYS A 53 0.54 -12.03 -9.23
CA LYS A 53 0.68 -12.30 -10.67
C LYS A 53 -0.21 -11.40 -11.50
N LYS A 54 0.36 -10.81 -12.55
CA LYS A 54 -0.30 -9.88 -13.47
C LYS A 54 -0.02 -10.23 -14.92
N ASN A 55 -0.96 -9.88 -15.79
CA ASN A 55 -0.79 -10.10 -17.22
C ASN A 55 0.22 -9.09 -17.79
N VAL A 56 1.17 -9.58 -18.56
CA VAL A 56 2.12 -8.77 -19.32
C VAL A 56 1.45 -8.32 -20.63
N LYS A 57 1.77 -7.11 -21.11
CA LYS A 57 1.27 -6.62 -22.40
C LYS A 57 1.78 -7.53 -23.53
N SER A 58 0.96 -7.75 -24.55
CA SER A 58 1.27 -8.68 -25.64
C SER A 58 2.58 -8.39 -26.37
N HIS A 59 2.94 -7.12 -26.55
CA HIS A 59 4.21 -6.72 -27.20
C HIS A 59 5.47 -7.00 -26.36
N PHE A 60 5.32 -7.31 -25.07
CA PHE A 60 6.40 -7.80 -24.21
C PHE A 60 6.37 -9.33 -24.01
N GLY A 61 5.68 -10.06 -24.89
CA GLY A 61 5.56 -11.53 -24.84
C GLY A 61 4.27 -12.05 -24.20
N GLY A 62 3.50 -11.19 -23.51
CA GLY A 62 2.22 -11.56 -22.91
C GLY A 62 2.33 -12.57 -21.75
N GLY A 63 1.21 -13.20 -21.41
CA GLY A 63 1.14 -14.20 -20.35
C GLY A 63 1.08 -13.62 -18.93
N LEU A 64 1.08 -14.52 -17.95
CA LEU A 64 0.92 -14.19 -16.53
C LEU A 64 2.28 -14.31 -15.81
N ARG A 65 2.76 -13.22 -15.19
CA ARG A 65 4.05 -13.16 -14.48
C ARG A 65 3.88 -12.51 -13.11
N GLU A 66 4.75 -12.84 -12.16
CA GLU A 66 4.86 -12.07 -10.91
C GLU A 66 5.14 -10.60 -11.22
N PHE A 67 4.42 -9.71 -10.54
CA PHE A 67 4.56 -8.29 -10.72
C PHE A 67 5.92 -7.82 -10.22
N CYS A 68 6.63 -7.08 -11.05
CA CYS A 68 7.87 -6.40 -10.71
C CYS A 68 7.66 -4.90 -10.82
N PHE A 69 8.02 -4.16 -9.77
CA PHE A 69 7.81 -2.73 -9.68
C PHE A 69 8.66 -1.96 -10.69
N GLU A 70 9.92 -2.40 -10.90
CA GLU A 70 10.83 -1.79 -11.87
C GLU A 70 10.33 -1.95 -13.31
N GLU A 71 9.71 -3.09 -13.61
CA GLU A 71 9.16 -3.43 -14.92
C GLU A 71 7.64 -3.15 -15.03
N ALA A 72 7.09 -2.29 -14.16
CA ALA A 72 5.64 -2.07 -14.06
C ALA A 72 4.99 -1.70 -15.41
N GLN A 73 5.71 -0.97 -16.26
CA GLN A 73 5.25 -0.55 -17.59
C GLN A 73 5.01 -1.72 -18.56
N CYS A 74 5.55 -2.90 -18.27
CA CYS A 74 5.34 -4.11 -19.04
C CYS A 74 3.98 -4.76 -18.78
N PHE A 75 3.29 -4.42 -17.68
CA PHE A 75 2.05 -5.06 -17.27
C PHE A 75 0.80 -4.37 -17.83
N ALA A 76 -0.18 -5.17 -18.25
CA ALA A 76 -1.43 -4.69 -18.81
C ALA A 76 -2.26 -3.94 -17.74
N GLY A 77 -2.77 -2.76 -18.10
CA GLY A 77 -3.64 -1.96 -17.23
C GLY A 77 -2.92 -1.20 -16.10
N ILE A 78 -1.58 -1.13 -16.10
CA ILE A 78 -0.79 -0.47 -15.03
C ILE A 78 -1.15 0.99 -14.77
N ASP A 79 -1.61 1.72 -15.80
CA ASP A 79 -2.03 3.12 -15.69
C ASP A 79 -3.36 3.28 -14.93
N GLY A 80 -4.15 2.21 -14.87
CA GLY A 80 -5.44 2.15 -14.20
C GLY A 80 -5.28 2.06 -12.68
N ARG A 81 -5.07 3.18 -12.01
CA ARG A 81 -4.84 3.24 -10.54
C ARG A 81 -5.90 2.55 -9.70
N ASN A 82 -7.14 2.48 -10.17
CA ASN A 82 -8.27 1.84 -9.47
C ASN A 82 -8.57 0.44 -9.98
N THR A 83 -8.04 0.03 -11.14
CA THR A 83 -8.43 -1.20 -11.85
C THR A 83 -7.30 -2.19 -11.98
N PHE A 84 -6.03 -1.76 -11.88
CA PHE A 84 -4.88 -2.64 -12.00
C PHE A 84 -4.84 -3.68 -10.88
N LEU A 85 -5.03 -3.21 -9.63
CA LEU A 85 -5.21 -4.06 -8.45
C LEU A 85 -6.70 -4.19 -8.15
N THR A 86 -7.15 -5.44 -8.08
CA THR A 86 -8.49 -5.81 -7.62
C THR A 86 -8.64 -5.50 -6.14
N ASP A 87 -9.88 -5.39 -5.66
CA ASP A 87 -10.15 -5.12 -4.23
C ASP A 87 -9.58 -6.22 -3.32
N MET A 88 -9.62 -7.48 -3.76
CA MET A 88 -9.03 -8.59 -3.01
C MET A 88 -7.50 -8.47 -2.90
N GLU A 89 -6.83 -8.14 -4.00
CA GLU A 89 -5.38 -7.92 -4.00
C GLU A 89 -5.00 -6.73 -3.12
N ARG A 90 -5.75 -5.63 -3.18
CA ARG A 90 -5.53 -4.46 -2.31
C ARG A 90 -5.64 -4.84 -0.84
N ALA A 91 -6.72 -5.50 -0.45
CA ALA A 91 -6.92 -5.93 0.93
C ALA A 91 -5.81 -6.89 1.40
N PHE A 92 -5.35 -7.78 0.51
CA PHE A 92 -4.24 -8.69 0.79
C PHE A 92 -2.91 -7.94 1.01
N ILE A 93 -2.55 -7.03 0.09
CA ILE A 93 -1.35 -6.20 0.19
C ILE A 93 -1.38 -5.38 1.48
N GLU A 94 -2.49 -4.67 1.74
CA GLU A 94 -2.62 -3.83 2.93
C GLU A 94 -2.50 -4.63 4.22
N ARG A 95 -3.07 -5.83 4.26
CA ARG A 95 -2.93 -6.73 5.40
C ARG A 95 -1.46 -7.14 5.58
N HIS A 96 -0.80 -7.53 4.50
CA HIS A 96 0.60 -7.98 4.55
C HIS A 96 1.53 -6.84 5.00
N MET A 97 1.36 -5.64 4.45
CA MET A 97 2.13 -4.46 4.87
C MET A 97 1.91 -4.16 6.35
N LYS A 98 0.67 -4.15 6.85
CA LYS A 98 0.40 -3.94 8.28
C LYS A 98 1.13 -4.95 9.17
N THR A 99 1.13 -6.23 8.80
CA THR A 99 1.84 -7.26 9.57
C THR A 99 3.35 -7.06 9.57
N MET A 100 3.94 -6.58 8.47
CA MET A 100 5.39 -6.37 8.37
C MET A 100 5.89 -5.14 9.15
N TYR A 101 5.10 -4.07 9.24
CA TYR A 101 5.52 -2.80 9.84
C TYR A 101 5.05 -2.57 11.27
N LEU A 102 4.10 -3.37 11.77
CA LEU A 102 3.47 -3.17 13.08
C LEU A 102 3.73 -4.30 14.09
N PHE A 103 4.68 -5.20 13.79
CA PHE A 103 5.19 -6.22 14.71
C PHE A 103 6.71 -6.26 14.72
#